data_AF-A0A9J9FY84-F1
#
_entry.id   AF-A0A9J9FY84-F1
#
_cell.length_a   1.000
_cell.length_b   1.000
_cell.length_c   1.000
_cell.angle_alpha   90.00
_cell.angle_beta   90.00
_cell.angle_gamma   90.00
#
_symmetry.space_group_name_H-M   'P 1'
#
loop_
_entity.id
_entity.type
_entity.pdbx_description
1 polymer ?
#
loop_
_entity_poly.entity_id
_entity_poly.type
_entity_poly.pdbx_seq_one_letter_code
_entity_poly.pdbx_strand_id
1 'polypeptide(L)'
;MEDRLAHDPLAPRLARVVECDSADAQYEYVLRGLGVAWLPWSMVHADCQSGRLARAGDERMQVRFDVRMYRPKRRLSPWAEALWATLARQ
;
A
#
# COMPACT_ATOMS: atom_id res chain seq x y z
N MET A 1 12.38 -5.51 -8.06
CA MET A 1 11.68 -5.30 -6.77
C MET A 1 11.64 -6.66 -6.12
N GLU A 2 12.76 -7.03 -5.51
CA GLU A 2 13.00 -8.40 -5.08
C GLU A 2 12.02 -8.83 -4.00
N ASP A 3 11.70 -10.11 -4.04
CA ASP A 3 10.82 -10.85 -3.16
C ASP A 3 11.37 -10.87 -1.73
N ARG A 4 11.27 -9.71 -1.06
CA ARG A 4 11.69 -9.50 0.34
C ARG A 4 11.01 -10.49 1.28
N LEU A 5 9.83 -10.98 0.89
CA LEU A 5 9.03 -11.91 1.66
C LEU A 5 9.52 -13.35 1.53
N ALA A 6 9.98 -13.77 0.34
CA ALA A 6 10.59 -15.08 0.18
C ALA A 6 11.95 -15.24 0.87
N HIS A 7 12.65 -14.13 1.15
CA HIS A 7 14.00 -14.14 1.69
C HIS A 7 14.11 -13.64 3.13
N ASP A 8 13.01 -13.29 3.80
CA ASP A 8 13.03 -12.93 5.23
C ASP A 8 13.06 -14.21 6.08
N PRO A 9 14.17 -14.51 6.79
CA PRO A 9 14.29 -15.72 7.59
C PRO A 9 13.36 -15.75 8.81
N LEU A 10 12.74 -14.62 9.17
CA LEU A 10 11.75 -14.53 10.24
C LEU A 10 10.32 -14.58 9.72
N ALA A 11 10.10 -14.56 8.40
CA ALA A 11 8.76 -14.64 7.85
C ALA A 11 8.17 -16.05 8.04
N PRO A 12 6.90 -16.16 8.45
CA PRO A 12 6.21 -17.45 8.46
C PRO A 12 6.24 -18.06 7.05
N ARG A 13 6.25 -19.41 6.97
CA ARG A 13 6.16 -20.11 5.68
C ARG A 13 4.79 -19.88 5.06
N LEU A 14 4.69 -18.86 4.21
CA LEU A 14 3.47 -18.53 3.47
C LEU A 14 3.46 -19.24 2.12
N ALA A 15 2.34 -19.85 1.77
CA ALA A 15 2.10 -20.34 0.42
C ALA A 15 1.47 -19.20 -0.41
N ARG A 16 2.02 -18.92 -1.58
CA ARG A 16 1.42 -17.96 -2.52
C ARG A 16 0.13 -18.54 -3.09
N VAL A 17 -1.01 -17.94 -2.73
CA VAL A 17 -2.34 -18.37 -3.21
C VAL A 17 -2.76 -17.59 -4.47
N VAL A 18 -2.54 -16.27 -4.48
CA VAL A 18 -2.87 -15.37 -5.59
C VAL A 18 -1.74 -14.37 -5.79
N GLU A 19 -1.50 -13.98 -7.04
CA GLU A 19 -0.59 -12.88 -7.41
C GLU A 19 -1.31 -11.93 -8.36
N CYS A 20 -1.29 -10.63 -8.02
CA CYS A 20 -1.95 -9.57 -8.78
C CYS A 20 -1.24 -8.24 -8.49
N ASP A 21 -1.17 -7.36 -9.49
CA ASP A 21 -0.57 -6.02 -9.41
C ASP A 21 -1.52 -4.94 -8.88
N SER A 22 -2.80 -5.27 -8.70
CA SER A 22 -3.81 -4.38 -8.12
C SER A 22 -3.94 -4.57 -6.61
N ALA A 23 -3.68 -3.50 -5.85
CA ALA A 23 -3.91 -3.47 -4.41
C ALA A 23 -5.40 -3.64 -4.06
N ASP A 24 -6.31 -3.10 -4.87
CA ASP A 24 -7.75 -3.24 -4.67
C ASP A 24 -8.19 -4.71 -4.83
N ALA A 25 -7.63 -5.42 -5.81
CA ALA A 25 -7.91 -6.85 -5.99
C ALA A 25 -7.39 -7.67 -4.80
N GLN A 26 -6.17 -7.38 -4.33
CA GLN A 26 -5.61 -8.03 -3.14
C GLN A 26 -6.48 -7.79 -1.89
N TYR A 27 -6.97 -6.57 -1.69
CA TYR A 27 -7.90 -6.24 -0.62
C TYR A 27 -9.19 -7.10 -0.68
N GLU A 28 -9.80 -7.21 -1.85
CA GLU A 28 -11.00 -8.04 -2.05
C GLU A 28 -10.74 -9.52 -1.77
N TYR A 29 -9.58 -10.05 -2.15
CA TYR A 29 -9.22 -11.44 -1.84
C TYR A 29 -9.06 -11.68 -0.34
N VAL A 30 -8.46 -10.74 0.38
CA VAL A 30 -8.33 -10.82 1.85
C VAL A 30 -9.71 -10.75 2.50
N LEU A 31 -10.58 -9.83 2.09
CA LEU A 31 -11.96 -9.75 2.61
C LEU A 31 -12.75 -11.03 2.41
N ARG A 32 -12.53 -11.74 1.29
CA ARG A 32 -13.16 -13.02 0.98
C ARG A 32 -12.51 -14.21 1.70
N GLY A 33 -11.47 -13.98 2.50
CA GLY A 33 -10.80 -15.00 3.30
C GLY A 33 -9.81 -15.87 2.54
N LEU A 34 -9.29 -15.42 1.39
CA LEU A 34 -8.32 -16.21 0.61
C LEU A 34 -6.92 -16.28 1.26
N GLY A 35 -6.63 -15.42 2.23
CA GLY A 35 -5.36 -15.42 2.93
C GLY A 35 -5.01 -14.07 3.54
N VAL A 36 -3.70 -13.81 3.63
CA VAL A 36 -3.13 -12.55 4.13
C VAL A 36 -2.42 -11.81 3.00
N ALA A 37 -2.39 -10.48 3.07
CA ALA A 37 -1.68 -9.65 2.11
C ALA A 37 -1.03 -8.44 2.80
N TRP A 38 0.02 -7.91 2.18
CA TRP A 38 0.59 -6.61 2.53
C TRP A 38 -0.17 -5.52 1.78
N LEU A 39 -0.98 -4.73 2.49
CA LEU A 39 -1.81 -3.67 1.92
C LEU A 39 -1.42 -2.29 2.48
N PRO A 40 -1.56 -1.21 1.70
CA PRO A 40 -1.37 0.15 2.20
C PRO A 40 -2.23 0.42 3.44
N TRP A 41 -1.62 0.94 4.51
CA TRP A 41 -2.36 1.23 5.75
C TRP A 41 -3.53 2.20 5.53
N SER A 42 -3.35 3.21 4.67
CA SER A 42 -4.39 4.16 4.30
C SER A 42 -5.62 3.52 3.65
N MET A 43 -5.48 2.34 3.05
CA MET A 43 -6.57 1.60 2.42
C MET A 43 -7.38 0.80 3.45
N VAL A 44 -6.70 0.16 4.42
CA VAL A 44 -7.32 -0.84 5.31
C VAL A 44 -7.55 -0.38 6.75
N HIS A 45 -7.11 0.83 7.10
CA HIS A 45 -7.18 1.33 8.47
C HIS A 45 -8.61 1.28 9.06
N ALA A 46 -9.61 1.72 8.29
CA ALA A 46 -11.00 1.72 8.74
C ALA A 46 -11.53 0.30 8.99
N ASP A 47 -11.16 -0.66 8.14
CA ASP A 47 -11.55 -2.07 8.29
C ASP A 47 -10.89 -2.75 9.48
N CYS A 48 -9.64 -2.38 9.76
CA CYS A 48 -8.97 -2.82 10.97
C CYS A 48 -9.63 -2.23 12.22
N GLN A 49 -10.02 -0.95 12.18
CA GLN A 49 -10.74 -0.32 13.30
C GLN A 49 -12.12 -0.93 13.52
N SER A 50 -12.83 -1.30 12.47
CA SER A 50 -14.15 -1.92 12.54
C SER A 50 -14.12 -3.43 12.78
N GLY A 51 -12.93 -4.05 12.88
CA GLY A 51 -12.77 -5.49 13.05
C GLY A 51 -13.14 -6.34 11.82
N ARG A 52 -13.31 -5.73 10.64
CA ARG A 52 -13.52 -6.46 9.38
C ARG A 52 -12.22 -7.12 8.91
N LEU A 53 -11.09 -6.46 9.15
CA LEU A 53 -9.75 -6.97 8.91
C LEU A 53 -8.94 -6.93 10.20
N ALA A 54 -7.88 -7.72 10.26
CA ALA A 54 -6.93 -7.69 11.36
C ALA A 54 -5.51 -7.55 10.83
N ARG A 55 -4.65 -6.87 11.59
CA ARG A 55 -3.21 -6.83 11.29
C ARG A 55 -2.62 -8.23 11.49
N ALA A 56 -1.98 -8.76 10.46
CA ALA A 56 -1.19 -9.98 10.54
C ALA A 56 0.29 -9.63 10.75
N GLY A 57 0.89 -10.13 11.83
CA GLY A 57 2.29 -9.89 12.16
C GLY A 57 2.56 -8.62 12.97
N ASP A 58 3.85 -8.37 13.23
CA ASP A 58 4.33 -7.26 14.04
C ASP A 58 4.87 -6.09 13.18
N GLU A 59 5.48 -5.10 13.82
CA GLU A 59 6.03 -3.92 13.14
C GLU A 59 7.20 -4.24 12.19
N ARG A 60 7.92 -5.35 12.40
CA ARG A 60 9.06 -5.75 11.56
C ARG A 60 8.61 -6.19 10.18
N MET A 61 7.37 -6.69 10.07
CA MET A 61 6.76 -7.11 8.81
C MET A 61 6.20 -5.93 8.01
N GLN A 62 6.20 -4.70 8.54
CA GLN A 62 5.73 -3.53 7.80
C GLN A 62 6.73 -3.14 6.69
N VAL A 63 6.19 -2.68 5.56
CA VAL A 63 6.97 -2.08 4.46
C VAL A 63 6.69 -0.58 4.47
N ARG A 64 7.72 0.23 4.70
CA ARG A 64 7.59 1.70 4.58
C ARG A 64 7.73 2.11 3.12
N PHE A 65 6.87 3.01 2.68
CA PHE A 65 6.96 3.64 1.37
C PHE A 65 6.43 5.07 1.44
N ASP A 66 6.91 5.91 0.51
CA ASP A 66 6.48 7.29 0.38
C ASP A 66 5.60 7.46 -0.85
N VAL A 67 4.50 8.21 -0.71
CA VAL A 67 3.72 8.70 -1.86
C VAL A 67 4.25 10.07 -2.24
N ARG A 68 4.71 10.22 -3.49
CA ARG A 68 5.35 11.45 -3.98
C ARG A 68 4.65 11.96 -5.23
N MET A 69 4.44 13.27 -5.30
CA MET A 69 3.99 13.93 -6.52
C MET A 69 5.19 14.45 -7.31
N TYR A 70 5.10 14.34 -8.63
CA TYR A 70 6.16 14.80 -9.54
C TYR A 70 5.60 15.87 -10.48
N ARG A 71 6.38 16.93 -10.67
CA ARG A 71 6.11 18.03 -11.60
C ARG A 71 7.26 18.15 -12.61
N PRO A 72 6.97 18.24 -13.92
CA PRO A 72 7.97 18.60 -14.91
C PRO A 72 8.64 19.94 -14.58
N LYS A 73 9.93 20.10 -14.90
CA LYS A 73 10.64 21.38 -14.71
C LYS A 73 10.09 22.50 -15.59
N ARG A 74 9.48 22.16 -16.75
CA ARG A 74 8.82 23.13 -17.62
C ARG A 74 7.56 23.69 -16.98
N ARG A 75 7.22 24.93 -17.29
CA ARG A 75 5.98 25.56 -16.81
C ARG A 75 4.77 24.76 -17.29
N LEU A 76 3.85 24.50 -16.36
CA LEU A 76 2.57 23.86 -16.63
C LEU A 76 1.52 24.90 -17.05
N SER A 77 0.30 24.45 -17.33
CA SER A 77 -0.82 25.37 -17.54
C SER A 77 -1.07 26.18 -16.26
N PRO A 78 -1.64 27.39 -16.35
CA PRO A 78 -1.92 28.23 -15.17
C PRO A 78 -2.70 27.50 -14.07
N TRP A 79 -3.67 26.66 -14.45
CA TRP A 79 -4.44 25.83 -13.52
C TRP A 79 -3.60 24.80 -12.78
N ALA A 80 -2.72 24.09 -13.50
CA ALA A 80 -1.85 23.10 -12.88
C ALA A 80 -0.79 23.74 -11.97
N GLU A 81 -0.32 24.94 -12.29
CA GLU A 81 0.56 25.72 -11.40
C GLU A 81 -0.18 26.16 -10.12
N ALA A 82 -1.42 26.61 -10.24
CA ALA A 82 -2.24 26.99 -9.07
C ALA A 82 -2.52 25.79 -8.15
N LEU A 83 -2.80 24.63 -8.75
CA LEU A 83 -2.92 23.36 -8.02
C LEU A 83 -1.61 23.03 -7.29
N TRP A 84 -0.48 23.07 -8.01
CA TRP A 84 0.83 22.77 -7.42
C TRP A 84 1.18 23.72 -6.27
N ALA A 85 0.91 25.02 -6.41
CA ALA A 85 1.10 26.01 -5.36
C ALA A 85 0.21 25.76 -4.13
N THR A 86 -0.99 25.20 -4.33
CA THR A 86 -1.88 24.82 -3.22
C THR A 86 -1.37 23.59 -2.50
N LEU A 87 -0.96 22.57 -3.25
CA LEU A 87 -0.41 21.33 -2.70
C LEU A 87 0.92 21.52 -1.98
N ALA A 88 1.76 22.47 -2.43
CA ALA A 88 3.06 22.76 -1.80
C ALA A 88 2.97 23.56 -0.49
N ARG A 89 1.77 24.01 -0.08
CA ARG A 89 1.55 24.75 1.18
C ARG A 89 1.01 23.88 2.31
N GLN A 90 0.65 22.63 2.02
CA GLN A 90 0.26 21.62 3.01
C GLN A 90 1.50 20.85 3.47
#